data_AF-A0A1Q7MMH8-F1
#
_entry.id   AF-A0A1Q7MMH8-F1
#
_cell.length_a   1.000
_cell.length_b   1.000
_cell.length_c   1.000
_cell.angle_alpha   90.00
_cell.angle_beta   90.00
_cell.angle_gamma   90.00
#
_symmetry.space_group_name_H-M   'P 1'
#
loop_
_entity.id
_entity.type
_entity.pdbx_description
1 polymer ?
#
loop_
_entity_poly.entity_id
_entity_poly.type
_entity_poly.pdbx_seq_one_letter_code
_entity_poly.pdbx_strand_id
1 'polypeptide(L)' 'MVRVVLELRCVKCAVKFERTFEERRRQLNYAEGEMLQLDEKACPNHCGGDWFFIEKSHPIRKFKRRF' A
#
# COMPACT_ATOMS: atom_id res chain seq x y z
N MET A 1 2.04 15.39 5.39
CA MET A 1 1.71 14.09 4.76
C MET A 1 2.78 13.08 5.16
N VAL A 2 2.36 11.85 5.44
CA VAL A 2 3.23 10.70 5.66
C VAL A 2 3.16 9.85 4.40
N ARG A 3 4.32 9.40 3.93
CA ARG A 3 4.41 8.40 2.87
C ARG A 3 4.45 7.04 3.54
N VAL A 4 3.64 6.10 3.08
CA VAL A 4 3.69 4.70 3.51
C VAL A 4 3.85 3.85 2.27
N VAL A 5 4.79 2.92 2.32
CA VAL A 5 4.90 1.88 1.29
C VAL A 5 4.17 0.66 1.84
N LEU A 6 3.20 0.16 1.09
CA LEU A 6 2.52 -1.09 1.41
C LEU A 6 3.03 -2.17 0.46
N GLU A 7 3.44 -3.31 1.01
CA GLU A 7 3.60 -4.55 0.26
C GLU A 7 2.21 -5.15 0.08
N LEU A 8 1.72 -5.17 -1.16
CA LEU A 8 0.38 -5.65 -1.51
C LEU A 8 0.46 -6.96 -2.26
N ARG A 9 -0.51 -7.85 -2.01
CA ARG A 9 -0.71 -9.08 -2.78
C ARG A 9 -2.10 -9.11 -3.40
N CYS A 10 -2.16 -9.20 -4.73
CA CYS A 10 -3.43 -9.30 -5.44
C CYS A 10 -4.14 -10.62 -5.10
N VAL A 11 -5.43 -10.56 -4.75
CA VAL A 11 -6.22 -11.77 -4.44
C VAL A 11 -6.42 -12.64 -5.68
N LYS A 12 -6.53 -12.04 -6.86
CA LYS A 12 -6.91 -12.74 -8.10
C LYS A 12 -5.74 -13.46 -8.77
N CYS A 13 -4.56 -12.83 -8.84
CA CYS A 13 -3.39 -13.39 -9.50
C CYS A 13 -2.22 -13.70 -8.55
N ALA A 14 -2.38 -13.49 -7.24
CA ALA A 14 -1.38 -13.72 -6.20
C ALA A 14 -0.05 -12.94 -6.37
N VAL A 15 0.04 -12.01 -7.31
CA VAL A 15 1.23 -11.17 -7.53
C VAL A 15 1.43 -10.24 -6.36
N LYS A 16 2.69 -10.18 -5.90
CA LYS A 16 3.15 -9.26 -4.87
C LYS A 16 3.77 -8.04 -5.52
N PHE A 17 3.43 -6.85 -5.02
CA PHE A 17 3.99 -5.59 -5.50
C PHE A 17 3.96 -4.53 -4.41
N GLU A 18 4.86 -3.57 -4.49
CA GLU A 18 4.91 -2.45 -3.56
C GLU A 18 4.15 -1.26 -4.15
N ARG A 19 3.38 -0.56 -3.31
CA ARG A 19 2.72 0.69 -3.70
C ARG A 19 2.90 1.74 -2.61
N THR A 20 3.29 2.95 -3.03
CA THR A 20 3.45 4.07 -2.11
C THR A 20 2.16 4.87 -2.04
N PHE A 21 1.69 5.13 -0.83
CA PHE A 21 0.54 5.97 -0.53
C PHE A 21 0.99 7.25 0.17
N GLU A 22 0.41 8.39 -0.21
CA GLU A 22 0.60 9.67 0.46
C GLU A 22 -0.66 10.04 1.24
N GLU A 23 -0.60 10.01 2.56
CA GLU A 23 -1.76 10.30 3.40
C GLU A 23 -1.51 11.35 4.48
N ARG A 24 -2.60 11.93 4.98
CA ARG A 24 -2.56 12.75 6.18
C ARG A 24 -2.40 11.85 7.40
N ARG A 25 -1.46 12.19 8.28
CA ARG A 25 -1.00 11.41 9.45
C ARG A 25 -2.10 10.92 10.42
N ARG A 26 -3.32 11.47 10.34
CA ARG A 26 -4.47 11.09 11.18
C ARG A 26 -5.33 9.95 10.59
N GLN A 27 -5.04 9.48 9.37
CA GLN A 27 -5.83 8.46 8.65
C GLN A 27 -5.06 7.17 8.35
N LEU A 28 -3.91 6.94 8.98
CA LEU A 28 -3.11 5.74 8.80
C LEU A 28 -3.82 4.51 9.38
N ASN A 29 -4.76 3.96 8.61
CA ASN A 29 -5.59 2.81 8.96
C ASN A 29 -5.22 1.59 8.09
N TYR A 30 -3.94 1.42 7.76
CA TYR A 30 -3.47 0.24 7.03
C TYR A 30 -2.83 -0.72 8.03
N ALA A 31 -3.54 -1.77 8.41
CA ALA A 31 -2.98 -2.84 9.23
C ALA A 31 -2.51 -4.02 8.38
N GLU A 32 -1.46 -4.70 8.84
CA GLU A 32 -0.98 -5.93 8.20
C GLU A 32 -2.05 -7.02 8.30
N GLY A 33 -2.32 -7.70 7.19
CA GLY A 33 -3.39 -8.70 7.10
C GLY A 33 -4.76 -8.15 6.69
N GLU A 34 -4.93 -6.84 6.59
CA GLU A 34 -6.16 -6.24 6.05
C GLU A 34 -6.23 -6.36 4.51
N MET A 35 -7.45 -6.30 4.00
CA MET A 35 -7.72 -6.17 2.58
C MET A 35 -7.96 -4.70 2.22
N LEU A 36 -7.29 -4.25 1.18
CA LEU A 36 -7.45 -2.94 0.59
C LEU A 36 -8.12 -3.07 -0.78
N GLN A 37 -9.16 -2.27 -0.99
CA GLN A 37 -9.74 -2.12 -2.32
C GLN A 37 -9.01 -1.00 -3.07
N LEU A 38 -8.48 -1.30 -4.25
CA LEU A 38 -7.87 -0.35 -5.18
C LEU A 38 -8.47 -0.54 -6.56
N ASP A 39 -8.19 0.36 -7.49
CA ASP A 39 -8.63 0.23 -8.88
C ASP A 39 -8.15 -1.09 -9.52
N GLU A 40 -8.93 -1.64 -10.45
CA GLU A 40 -8.62 -2.84 -11.25
C GLU A 40 -7.23 -2.79 -11.93
N LYS A 41 -6.75 -1.57 -12.20
CA LYS A 41 -5.46 -1.27 -12.85
C LYS A 41 -4.29 -1.15 -11.87
N ALA A 42 -4.54 -1.29 -10.57
CA ALA A 42 -3.51 -1.24 -9.53
C ALA A 42 -2.57 -2.45 -9.58
N CYS A 43 -3.09 -3.60 -10.02
CA CYS A 43 -2.29 -4.80 -10.17
C CYS A 43 -1.36 -4.65 -11.39
N PRO A 44 -0.04 -4.91 -11.27
CA PRO A 44 0.90 -4.79 -12.39
C PRO A 44 0.61 -5.78 -13.54
N ASN A 45 -0.02 -6.93 -13.24
CA ASN A 45 -0.46 -7.90 -14.25
C ASN A 45 -1.80 -7.54 -14.91
N HIS A 46 -2.42 -6.41 -14.57
CA HIS A 46 -3.72 -5.97 -15.11
C HIS A 46 -4.79 -7.07 -15.09
N CYS A 47 -4.80 -7.89 -14.03
CA CYS A 47 -5.68 -9.04 -13.93
C CYS A 47 -7.17 -8.67 -13.72
N GLY A 48 -7.50 -7.37 -13.57
CA GLY A 48 -8.86 -6.89 -13.31
C GLY A 48 -9.36 -7.32 -11.93
N GLY A 49 -8.52 -7.16 -10.90
CA GLY A 49 -8.86 -7.47 -9.53
C GLY A 49 -8.70 -6.23 -8.67
N ASP A 50 -9.71 -5.96 -7.85
CA ASP A 50 -9.78 -4.74 -7.02
C ASP A 50 -9.31 -4.96 -5.59
N TRP A 51 -9.18 -6.22 -5.17
CA TRP A 51 -8.86 -6.58 -3.80
C TRP A 51 -7.41 -7.00 -3.64
N PHE A 52 -6.75 -6.41 -2.65
CA PHE A 52 -5.33 -6.61 -2.36
C PHE A 52 -5.11 -6.84 -0.87
N PHE A 53 -4.38 -7.88 -0.51
CA PHE A 53 -3.93 -8.10 0.87
C PHE A 53 -2.73 -7.24 1.19
N ILE A 54 -2.72 -6.60 2.35
CA ILE A 54 -1.57 -5.89 2.88
C ILE A 54 -0.67 -6.90 3.58
N GLU A 55 0.46 -7.26 2.97
CA GLU A 55 1.44 -8.16 3.59
C GLU A 55 2.29 -7.42 4.63
N LYS A 56 2.76 -6.21 4.31
CA LYS A 56 3.55 -5.37 5.22
C LYS A 56 3.29 -3.90 5.00
N SER A 57 3.47 -3.13 6.07
CA SER A 57 3.41 -1.67 6.02
C SER A 57 4.74 -1.03 6.44
N HIS A 58 5.31 -0.20 5.58
CA HIS A 58 6.57 0.51 5.81
C HIS A 58 6.34 2.02 5.87
N PRO A 59 6.25 2.61 7.09
CA PRO A 59 6.09 4.05 7.23
C PRO A 59 7.39 4.79 6.88
N ILE A 60 7.38 5.58 5.80
CA ILE A 60 8.51 6.44 5.45
C ILE A 60 8.49 7.68 6.36
N ARG A 61 9.34 7.67 7.38
CA ARG A 61 9.58 8.86 8.23
C ARG A 61 10.54 9.80 7.51
N LYS A 62 10.07 11.01 7.15
CA LYS A 62 10.99 12.09 6.76
C LYS A 62 11.78 12.52 8.00
N PHE A 63 13.06 12.19 8.06
CA PHE A 63 13.97 12.76 9.05
C PHE A 63 14.11 14.27 8.76
N LYS A 64 13.85 15.12 9.76
CA LYS A 64 14.19 16.54 9.66
C LYS A 64 15.72 16.63 9.62
N ARG A 65 16.31 17.05 8.50
CA ARG A 65 17.70 17.53 8.49
C ARG A 65 17.77 18.71 9.47
N ARG A 66 18.57 18.59 10.53
CA ARG A 66 19.00 19.76 11.30
C ARG A 66 20.05 20.45 10.44
N PHE A 67 19.75 21.68 10.02
CA PHE A 67 20.75 22.61 9.50
C PHE A 67 21.33 23.39 10.67
#